data_AF-A0A834H0C0-F1
#
_entry.id   AF-A0A834H0C0-F1
#
_cell.length_a   1.000
_cell.length_b   1.000
_cell.length_c   1.000
_cell.angle_alpha   90.00
_cell.angle_beta   90.00
_cell.angle_gamma   90.00
#
_symmetry.space_group_name_H-M   'P 1'
#
loop_
_entity.id
_entity.type
_entity.pdbx_description
1 polymer ?
#
loop_
_entity_poly.entity_id
_entity_poly.type
_entity_poly.pdbx_seq_one_letter_code
_entity_poly.pdbx_strand_id
1 'polypeptide(L)'
;MDRQSQSFKNLHRTTQPKTTMLVVLVTLIAALLLAAPLLLRPYHSSSTHRHARNPSLVLPPHLIIKNACTNTLYPSLCFTTLLSPPPPSDNVTASLHYILELTINRTIKKVATTMLSVAGLFTGQDLNSQEKNALNDCTDMLEQTLYELRKAINDLRKFPSSRGSRHRLYGNIKTLLSAAMTNENTCIDGFSDLEECNFMGRKDLKENLQGLLTPISHMISNCLAMIKYMETINRKVTVIKNRPRLNNMPEDDFQNAWIMKSSDRKMREITHERRPNVVVAKDGSGKYHTIQEAVRMAPNRSSHRFVIRIKAGTYHENVVIPREKVNIVFVGEGMNSTVMTGSRNFVDGFSTFTSATLTVVGDKFIARDLTIKNTAGPQKHQAVALRVNSNAAFYRCNITSYQDTLYAHSLRQFYSECTIQGTVDFIFGNAAAVFQNCIILVRKPNPGQNNMITAQGRQDPNQDTGISLDNCTRLHGG
;
A
#
# COMPACT_ATOMS: atom_id res chain seq x y z
N MET A 1 127.33 19.38 -52.30
CA MET A 1 127.38 19.09 -53.74
C MET A 1 126.17 18.22 -54.08
N ASP A 2 125.22 18.61 -54.94
CA ASP A 2 125.06 19.93 -55.56
C ASP A 2 123.59 20.29 -55.93
N ARG A 3 123.42 21.49 -56.48
CA ARG A 3 122.17 22.26 -56.69
C ARG A 3 121.18 21.75 -57.76
N GLN A 4 119.90 22.14 -57.57
CA GLN A 4 118.88 22.53 -58.60
C GLN A 4 118.27 21.40 -59.51
N SER A 5 116.93 21.26 -59.62
CA SER A 5 115.90 22.05 -60.39
C SER A 5 115.74 21.52 -61.84
N GLN A 6 114.58 21.27 -62.48
CA GLN A 6 113.13 21.54 -62.24
C GLN A 6 112.29 20.56 -63.17
N SER A 7 110.96 20.53 -63.39
CA SER A 7 109.74 21.28 -62.96
C SER A 7 108.43 20.49 -63.25
N PHE A 8 107.26 21.11 -62.95
CA PHE A 8 105.91 20.95 -63.55
C PHE A 8 105.31 19.55 -63.87
N LYS A 9 104.22 19.16 -63.15
CA LYS A 9 102.82 19.18 -63.68
C LYS A 9 101.70 18.68 -62.72
N ASN A 10 100.50 19.23 -62.95
CA ASN A 10 99.14 18.67 -62.75
C ASN A 10 98.51 18.47 -61.34
N LEU A 11 97.76 19.52 -60.94
CA LEU A 11 96.32 19.53 -60.60
C LEU A 11 95.77 18.84 -59.32
N HIS A 12 95.02 19.62 -58.51
CA HIS A 12 94.24 19.18 -57.35
C HIS A 12 93.02 18.29 -57.69
N ARG A 13 92.78 17.26 -56.87
CA ARG A 13 91.59 17.23 -55.97
C ARG A 13 91.72 16.16 -54.87
N THR A 14 91.53 16.57 -53.62
CA THR A 14 91.39 15.71 -52.43
C THR A 14 90.11 16.07 -51.67
N THR A 15 89.77 15.30 -50.62
CA THR A 15 88.53 15.34 -49.80
C THR A 15 87.28 14.77 -50.49
N GLN A 16 86.37 14.04 -49.82
CA GLN A 16 86.39 13.40 -48.48
C GLN A 16 85.43 12.16 -48.50
N PRO A 17 85.42 11.27 -47.48
CA PRO A 17 84.78 9.96 -47.58
C PRO A 17 83.25 9.97 -47.40
N LYS A 18 82.60 8.93 -47.95
CA LYS A 18 81.13 8.78 -48.09
C LYS A 18 80.36 8.46 -46.79
N THR A 19 80.96 8.61 -45.62
CA THR A 19 80.38 8.15 -44.33
C THR A 19 79.36 9.12 -43.72
N THR A 20 79.47 10.43 -43.97
CA THR A 20 78.53 11.44 -43.44
C THR A 20 77.11 11.32 -44.01
N MET A 21 76.98 10.92 -45.28
CA MET A 21 75.67 10.82 -45.95
C MET A 21 74.76 9.74 -45.34
N LEU A 22 75.35 8.62 -44.88
CA LEU A 22 74.59 7.53 -44.27
C LEU A 22 74.01 7.91 -42.89
N VAL A 23 74.79 8.63 -42.09
CA VAL A 23 74.36 9.08 -40.74
C VAL A 23 73.19 10.06 -40.85
N VAL A 24 73.27 11.03 -41.78
CA VAL A 24 72.18 12.00 -42.02
C VAL A 24 70.88 11.29 -42.39
N LEU A 25 70.93 10.31 -43.28
CA LEU A 25 69.75 9.56 -43.73
C LEU A 25 69.09 8.78 -42.57
N VAL A 26 69.87 8.13 -41.71
CA VAL A 26 69.36 7.42 -40.52
C VAL A 26 68.72 8.39 -39.52
N THR A 27 69.33 9.56 -39.28
CA THR A 27 68.75 10.57 -38.36
C THR A 27 67.43 11.16 -38.87
N LEU A 28 67.28 11.35 -40.18
CA LEU A 28 66.01 11.83 -40.78
C LEU A 28 64.88 10.82 -40.63
N ILE A 29 65.15 9.53 -40.83
CA ILE A 29 64.15 8.46 -40.67
C ILE A 29 63.72 8.32 -39.20
N ALA A 30 64.66 8.42 -38.25
CA ALA A 30 64.36 8.40 -36.82
C ALA A 30 63.48 9.61 -36.40
N ALA A 31 63.77 10.81 -36.93
CA ALA A 31 62.97 12.00 -36.65
C ALA A 31 61.53 11.90 -37.20
N LEU A 32 61.35 11.34 -38.40
CA LEU A 32 60.03 11.12 -39.00
C LEU A 32 59.17 10.12 -38.20
N LEU A 33 59.76 9.06 -37.66
CA LEU A 33 59.05 8.08 -36.83
C LEU A 33 58.61 8.65 -35.46
N LEU A 34 59.37 9.59 -34.89
CA LEU A 34 59.02 10.26 -33.64
C LEU A 34 57.96 11.37 -33.80
N ALA A 35 57.78 11.92 -35.01
CA ALA A 35 56.79 12.98 -35.28
C ALA A 35 55.34 12.47 -35.44
N ALA A 36 55.17 11.17 -35.72
CA ALA A 36 53.87 10.56 -36.05
C ALA A 36 52.71 10.78 -35.03
N PRO A 37 52.93 10.85 -33.71
CA PRO A 37 51.83 11.02 -32.75
C PRO A 37 51.14 12.41 -32.75
N LEU A 38 51.75 13.44 -33.35
CA LEU A 38 51.35 14.83 -33.14
C LEU A 38 50.32 15.40 -34.14
N LEU A 39 49.98 14.68 -35.21
CA LEU A 39 49.03 15.12 -36.25
C LEU A 39 47.66 14.43 -36.20
N LEU A 40 47.37 13.66 -35.15
CA LEU A 40 46.03 13.12 -34.87
C LEU A 40 45.44 13.69 -33.56
N ARG A 41 45.31 15.02 -33.49
CA ARG A 41 44.27 15.60 -32.63
C ARG A 41 42.92 15.15 -33.18
N PRO A 42 42.05 14.48 -32.40
CA PRO A 42 40.70 14.17 -32.87
C PRO A 42 39.97 15.48 -33.15
N TYR A 43 39.24 15.54 -34.27
CA TYR A 43 38.34 16.64 -34.58
C TYR A 43 37.30 16.74 -33.47
N HIS A 44 37.48 17.70 -32.56
CA HIS A 44 36.60 17.92 -31.42
C HIS A 44 35.36 18.70 -31.89
N SER A 45 34.58 18.04 -32.75
CA SER A 45 33.19 18.37 -32.99
C SER A 45 32.53 18.61 -31.62
N SER A 46 31.88 19.75 -31.46
CA SER A 46 31.18 20.12 -30.24
C SER A 46 29.88 19.32 -30.10
N SER A 47 30.00 17.99 -29.99
CA SER A 47 28.92 17.10 -29.61
C SER A 47 28.52 17.46 -28.19
N THR A 48 27.45 18.25 -28.06
CA THR A 48 26.80 18.55 -26.79
C THR A 48 26.74 17.29 -25.92
N HIS A 49 27.15 17.40 -24.64
CA HIS A 49 27.13 16.30 -23.68
C HIS A 49 25.68 15.86 -23.39
N ARG A 50 25.07 15.13 -24.33
CA ARG A 50 23.89 14.31 -24.08
C ARG A 50 24.32 13.25 -23.08
N HIS A 51 23.97 13.46 -21.81
CA HIS A 51 24.14 12.46 -20.76
C HIS A 51 23.72 11.09 -21.29
N ALA A 52 24.61 10.10 -21.22
CA ALA A 52 24.32 8.74 -21.63
C ALA A 52 23.16 8.22 -20.76
N ARG A 53 21.93 8.28 -21.30
CA ARG A 53 20.76 7.74 -20.62
C ARG A 53 21.01 6.26 -20.39
N ASN A 54 20.78 5.81 -19.15
CA ASN A 54 20.88 4.40 -18.76
C ASN A 54 20.28 3.50 -19.87
N PRO A 55 20.94 2.38 -20.23
CA PRO A 55 20.35 1.42 -21.16
C PRO A 55 19.01 0.98 -20.58
N SER A 56 17.95 1.45 -21.23
CA SER A 56 16.58 1.12 -20.85
C SER A 56 16.28 -0.23 -21.45
N LEU A 57 15.69 -1.14 -20.67
CA LEU A 57 15.34 -2.46 -21.21
C LEU A 57 14.23 -2.28 -22.25
N VAL A 58 14.53 -2.64 -23.50
CA VAL A 58 13.64 -2.55 -24.66
C VAL A 58 13.15 -3.96 -24.99
N LEU A 59 11.83 -4.19 -24.93
CA LEU A 59 11.20 -5.46 -25.32
C LEU A 59 9.98 -5.16 -26.22
N PRO A 60 9.66 -6.02 -27.21
CA PRO A 60 8.42 -5.92 -27.96
C PRO A 60 7.19 -5.99 -27.04
N PRO A 61 6.12 -5.19 -27.27
CA PRO A 61 4.99 -5.10 -26.35
C PRO A 61 4.29 -6.43 -26.04
N HIS A 62 4.20 -7.35 -27.01
CA HIS A 62 3.61 -8.69 -26.80
C HIS A 62 4.38 -9.51 -25.74
N LEU A 63 5.70 -9.36 -25.67
CA LEU A 63 6.57 -10.10 -24.76
C LEU A 63 6.51 -9.50 -23.34
N ILE A 64 6.28 -8.19 -23.25
CA ILE A 64 6.00 -7.51 -21.98
C ILE A 64 4.67 -8.01 -21.40
N ILE A 65 3.61 -8.08 -22.20
CA ILE A 65 2.30 -8.63 -21.80
C ILE A 65 2.44 -10.10 -21.39
N LYS A 66 3.13 -10.93 -22.19
CA LYS A 66 3.41 -12.34 -21.87
C LYS A 66 4.06 -12.49 -20.50
N ASN A 67 5.18 -11.80 -20.26
CA ASN A 67 5.92 -11.94 -19.01
C ASN A 67 5.13 -11.42 -17.78
N ALA A 68 4.29 -10.40 -17.97
CA ALA A 68 3.41 -9.88 -16.93
C ALA A 68 2.25 -10.83 -16.60
N CYS A 69 1.64 -11.48 -17.59
CA CYS A 69 0.49 -12.36 -17.41
C CYS A 69 0.83 -13.82 -17.03
N THR A 70 1.98 -14.36 -17.46
CA THR A 70 2.33 -15.78 -17.22
C THR A 70 2.40 -16.16 -15.74
N ASN A 71 2.67 -15.21 -14.84
CA ASN A 71 2.82 -15.45 -13.39
C ASN A 71 1.62 -14.93 -12.56
N THR A 72 0.47 -14.65 -13.19
CA THR A 72 -0.76 -14.29 -12.47
C THR A 72 -1.60 -15.52 -12.15
N LEU A 73 -2.55 -15.42 -11.21
CA LEU A 73 -3.45 -16.53 -10.89
C LEU A 73 -4.49 -16.79 -12.00
N TYR A 74 -4.78 -15.79 -12.83
CA TYR A 74 -5.74 -15.91 -13.93
C TYR A 74 -5.12 -15.44 -15.27
N PRO A 75 -4.13 -16.17 -15.84
CA PRO A 75 -3.38 -15.73 -17.01
C PRO A 75 -4.26 -15.46 -18.23
N SER A 76 -5.22 -16.35 -18.52
CA SER A 76 -6.15 -16.19 -19.65
C SER A 76 -6.96 -14.90 -19.55
N LEU A 77 -7.42 -14.53 -18.34
CA LEU A 77 -8.11 -13.28 -18.08
C LEU A 77 -7.15 -12.08 -18.18
N CYS A 78 -5.89 -12.21 -17.76
CA CYS A 78 -4.88 -11.18 -17.92
C CYS A 78 -4.63 -10.88 -19.41
N PHE A 79 -4.49 -11.92 -20.24
CA PHE A 79 -4.34 -11.79 -21.68
C PHE A 79 -5.54 -11.12 -22.35
N THR A 80 -6.78 -11.59 -22.11
CA THR A 80 -7.99 -10.95 -22.69
C THR A 80 -8.20 -9.51 -22.20
N THR A 81 -7.75 -9.21 -20.98
CA THR A 81 -7.76 -7.85 -20.40
C THR A 81 -6.74 -6.91 -21.06
N LEU A 82 -5.74 -7.43 -21.81
CA LEU A 82 -4.66 -6.65 -22.41
C LEU A 82 -4.57 -6.73 -23.95
N LEU A 83 -5.53 -7.38 -24.64
CA LEU A 83 -5.50 -7.54 -26.11
C LEU A 83 -5.41 -6.21 -26.89
N SER A 84 -6.10 -5.15 -26.44
CA SER A 84 -6.14 -3.84 -27.10
C SER A 84 -6.38 -2.69 -26.11
N PRO A 85 -5.76 -1.50 -26.32
CA PRO A 85 -4.64 -1.24 -27.23
C PRO A 85 -3.31 -1.81 -26.67
N PRO A 86 -2.33 -2.11 -27.53
CA PRO A 86 -0.98 -2.47 -27.06
C PRO A 86 -0.27 -1.27 -26.42
N PRO A 87 0.73 -1.51 -25.54
CA PRO A 87 1.58 -0.46 -24.98
C PRO A 87 2.18 0.47 -26.04
N PRO A 88 2.13 1.81 -25.86
CA PRO A 88 2.60 2.80 -26.84
C PRO A 88 4.13 3.00 -26.81
N SER A 89 4.89 2.00 -26.36
CA SER A 89 6.32 2.10 -26.05
C SER A 89 6.95 0.70 -25.92
N ASP A 90 8.22 0.59 -26.29
CA ASP A 90 9.03 -0.61 -26.07
C ASP A 90 9.82 -0.57 -24.73
N ASN A 91 9.79 0.58 -24.01
CA ASN A 91 10.41 0.72 -22.70
C ASN A 91 9.63 -0.08 -21.65
N VAL A 92 10.23 -1.17 -21.15
CA VAL A 92 9.59 -2.10 -20.21
C VAL A 92 8.96 -1.42 -19.00
N THR A 93 9.56 -0.35 -18.45
CA THR A 93 8.98 0.30 -17.25
C THR A 93 7.73 1.10 -17.60
N ALA A 94 7.76 1.89 -18.68
CA ALA A 94 6.60 2.66 -19.13
C ALA A 94 5.44 1.75 -19.57
N SER A 95 5.78 0.65 -20.25
CA SER A 95 4.80 -0.30 -20.78
C SER A 95 4.17 -1.16 -19.69
N LEU A 96 4.92 -1.53 -18.64
CA LEU A 96 4.35 -2.18 -17.44
C LEU A 96 3.44 -1.22 -16.64
N HIS A 97 3.76 0.08 -16.59
CA HIS A 97 2.87 1.09 -16.01
C HIS A 97 1.57 1.21 -16.81
N TYR A 98 1.68 1.30 -18.13
CA TYR A 98 0.52 1.39 -19.03
C TYR A 98 -0.42 0.19 -18.88
N ILE A 99 0.08 -1.05 -18.88
CA ILE A 99 -0.80 -2.22 -18.73
C ILE A 99 -1.42 -2.31 -17.34
N LEU A 100 -0.72 -1.92 -16.27
CA LEU A 100 -1.30 -1.88 -14.93
C LEU A 100 -2.43 -0.83 -14.86
N GLU A 101 -2.22 0.36 -15.42
CA GLU A 101 -3.26 1.39 -15.51
C GLU A 101 -4.45 0.90 -16.37
N LEU A 102 -4.20 0.20 -17.49
CA LEU A 102 -5.24 -0.35 -18.35
C LEU A 102 -6.07 -1.43 -17.64
N THR A 103 -5.43 -2.37 -16.93
CA THR A 103 -6.12 -3.40 -16.15
C THR A 103 -6.97 -2.77 -15.05
N ILE A 104 -6.44 -1.83 -14.25
CA ILE A 104 -7.21 -1.17 -13.19
C ILE A 104 -8.38 -0.36 -13.77
N ASN A 105 -8.20 0.34 -14.89
CA ASN A 105 -9.31 1.05 -15.57
C ASN A 105 -10.41 0.08 -16.06
N ARG A 106 -10.03 -1.11 -16.58
CA ARG A 106 -10.98 -2.15 -16.97
C ARG A 106 -11.69 -2.74 -15.75
N THR A 107 -11.00 -2.93 -14.62
CA THR A 107 -11.61 -3.35 -13.35
C THR A 107 -12.64 -2.33 -12.88
N ILE A 108 -12.30 -1.03 -12.86
CA ILE A 108 -13.24 0.05 -12.49
C ILE A 108 -14.51 0.02 -13.35
N LYS A 109 -14.40 -0.25 -14.65
CA LYS A 109 -15.57 -0.42 -15.53
C LYS A 109 -16.42 -1.63 -15.12
N LYS A 110 -15.81 -2.80 -14.88
CA LYS A 110 -16.52 -4.02 -14.46
C LYS A 110 -17.21 -3.83 -13.10
N VAL A 111 -16.55 -3.20 -12.12
CA VAL A 111 -17.16 -2.84 -10.82
C VAL A 111 -18.37 -1.94 -11.02
N ALA A 112 -18.24 -0.86 -11.80
CA ALA A 112 -19.35 0.06 -12.06
C ALA A 112 -20.53 -0.61 -12.79
N THR A 113 -20.28 -1.57 -13.69
CA THR A 113 -21.35 -2.38 -14.29
C THR A 113 -21.97 -3.36 -13.29
N THR A 114 -21.17 -4.04 -12.47
CA THR A 114 -21.67 -4.94 -11.42
C THR A 114 -22.54 -4.19 -10.40
N MET A 115 -22.21 -2.95 -10.03
CA MET A 115 -23.07 -2.13 -9.16
C MET A 115 -24.48 -1.95 -9.71
N LEU A 116 -24.64 -1.78 -11.03
CA LEU A 116 -25.97 -1.70 -11.65
C LEU A 116 -26.72 -3.04 -11.58
N SER A 117 -26.01 -4.16 -11.71
CA SER A 117 -26.59 -5.50 -11.53
C SER A 117 -27.03 -5.73 -10.07
N VAL A 118 -26.21 -5.35 -9.09
CA VAL A 118 -26.52 -5.46 -7.65
C VAL A 118 -27.69 -4.55 -7.28
N ALA A 119 -27.73 -3.31 -7.79
CA ALA A 119 -28.85 -2.40 -7.60
C ALA A 119 -30.19 -2.99 -8.12
N GLY A 120 -30.15 -3.74 -9.23
CA GLY A 120 -31.33 -4.42 -9.78
C GLY A 120 -31.90 -5.52 -8.87
N LEU A 121 -31.11 -6.11 -7.98
CA LEU A 121 -31.55 -7.16 -7.06
C LEU A 121 -32.54 -6.63 -6.01
N PHE A 122 -32.42 -5.36 -5.58
CA PHE A 122 -33.38 -4.71 -4.68
C PHE A 122 -34.80 -4.61 -5.26
N THR A 123 -34.93 -4.56 -6.59
CA THR A 123 -36.21 -4.45 -7.29
C THR A 123 -36.69 -5.77 -7.90
N GLY A 124 -35.77 -6.70 -8.17
CA GLY A 124 -36.05 -7.98 -8.83
C GLY A 124 -36.37 -9.14 -7.88
N GLN A 125 -36.25 -8.97 -6.57
CA GLN A 125 -36.47 -10.01 -5.57
C GLN A 125 -37.21 -9.48 -4.34
N ASP A 126 -38.10 -10.29 -3.77
CA ASP A 126 -38.69 -10.02 -2.45
C ASP A 126 -37.69 -10.38 -1.35
N LEU A 127 -36.84 -9.43 -0.96
CA LEU A 127 -35.76 -9.61 0.01
C LEU A 127 -36.23 -9.44 1.46
N ASN A 128 -35.80 -10.31 2.37
CA ASN A 128 -36.03 -10.14 3.81
C ASN A 128 -35.13 -9.03 4.40
N SER A 129 -35.38 -8.61 5.64
CA SER A 129 -34.66 -7.48 6.26
C SER A 129 -33.15 -7.70 6.42
N GLN A 130 -32.69 -8.93 6.68
CA GLN A 130 -31.27 -9.22 6.79
C GLN A 130 -30.59 -9.32 5.41
N GLU A 131 -31.26 -9.93 4.42
CA GLU A 131 -30.80 -9.92 3.01
C GLU A 131 -30.68 -8.49 2.47
N LYS A 132 -31.65 -7.61 2.78
CA LYS A 132 -31.60 -6.18 2.45
C LYS A 132 -30.39 -5.49 3.10
N ASN A 133 -30.07 -5.81 4.36
CA ASN A 133 -28.91 -5.26 5.05
C ASN A 133 -27.58 -5.75 4.43
N ALA A 134 -27.45 -7.04 4.13
CA ALA A 134 -26.27 -7.59 3.45
C ALA A 134 -26.09 -7.03 2.03
N LEU A 135 -27.18 -6.78 1.30
CA LEU A 135 -27.14 -6.17 -0.05
C LEU A 135 -26.79 -4.67 -0.01
N ASN A 136 -27.23 -3.95 1.03
CA ASN A 136 -26.78 -2.59 1.32
C ASN A 136 -25.27 -2.55 1.60
N ASP A 137 -24.77 -3.44 2.47
CA ASP A 137 -23.34 -3.55 2.76
C ASP A 137 -22.53 -3.90 1.49
N CYS A 138 -23.06 -4.78 0.64
CA CYS A 138 -22.44 -5.09 -0.65
C CYS A 138 -22.33 -3.86 -1.58
N THR A 139 -23.34 -2.99 -1.55
CA THR A 139 -23.36 -1.74 -2.32
C THR A 139 -22.31 -0.76 -1.77
N ASP A 140 -22.24 -0.62 -0.45
CA ASP A 140 -21.21 0.12 0.27
C ASP A 140 -19.80 -0.39 -0.09
N MET A 141 -19.61 -1.72 -0.14
CA MET A 141 -18.34 -2.37 -0.50
C MET A 141 -17.91 -2.06 -1.93
N LEU A 142 -18.83 -2.13 -2.89
CA LEU A 142 -18.54 -1.77 -4.29
C LEU A 142 -18.19 -0.28 -4.45
N GLU A 143 -18.82 0.62 -3.68
CA GLU A 143 -18.40 2.02 -3.63
C GLU A 143 -16.99 2.21 -3.07
N GLN A 144 -16.64 1.49 -2.00
CA GLN A 144 -15.26 1.49 -1.48
C GLN A 144 -14.29 0.93 -2.53
N THR A 145 -14.61 -0.17 -3.22
CA THR A 145 -13.81 -0.74 -4.30
C THR A 145 -13.55 0.27 -5.41
N LEU A 146 -14.57 1.01 -5.86
CA LEU A 146 -14.38 2.10 -6.83
C LEU A 146 -13.45 3.20 -6.31
N TYR A 147 -13.57 3.62 -5.05
CA TYR A 147 -12.68 4.64 -4.49
C TYR A 147 -11.22 4.15 -4.42
N GLU A 148 -10.97 2.96 -3.88
CA GLU A 148 -9.64 2.37 -3.72
C GLU A 148 -8.96 2.17 -5.09
N LEU A 149 -9.66 1.64 -6.10
CA LEU A 149 -9.15 1.51 -7.48
C LEU A 149 -8.86 2.87 -8.13
N ARG A 150 -9.75 3.87 -7.96
CA ARG A 150 -9.52 5.25 -8.47
C ARG A 150 -8.33 5.92 -7.77
N LYS A 151 -8.13 5.68 -6.47
CA LYS A 151 -6.97 6.15 -5.70
C LYS A 151 -5.68 5.49 -6.17
N ALA A 152 -5.72 4.19 -6.47
CA ALA A 152 -4.59 3.45 -7.05
C ALA A 152 -4.13 4.02 -8.40
N ILE A 153 -5.05 4.33 -9.32
CA ILE A 153 -4.72 5.04 -10.59
C ILE A 153 -4.15 6.43 -10.32
N ASN A 154 -4.76 7.20 -9.43
CA ASN A 154 -4.30 8.55 -9.11
C ASN A 154 -2.90 8.56 -8.48
N ASP A 155 -2.50 7.51 -7.77
CA ASP A 155 -1.13 7.35 -7.28
C ASP A 155 -0.18 6.86 -8.38
N LEU A 156 -0.58 5.90 -9.21
CA LEU A 156 0.20 5.41 -10.37
C LEU A 156 0.58 6.57 -11.33
N ARG A 157 -0.38 7.45 -11.66
CA ARG A 157 -0.16 8.61 -12.54
C ARG A 157 0.82 9.66 -12.00
N LYS A 158 1.16 9.65 -10.71
CA LYS A 158 2.16 10.57 -10.11
C LYS A 158 3.61 10.11 -10.32
N PHE A 159 3.84 8.95 -10.92
CA PHE A 159 5.15 8.34 -11.09
C PHE A 159 6.26 9.22 -11.73
N PRO A 160 6.01 10.09 -12.74
CA PRO A 160 7.06 10.95 -13.28
C PRO A 160 7.42 12.15 -12.38
N SER A 161 6.58 12.50 -11.40
CA SER A 161 6.67 13.75 -10.65
C SER A 161 7.00 13.57 -9.16
N SER A 162 7.03 12.34 -8.65
CA SER A 162 7.26 12.05 -7.23
C SER A 162 8.75 11.95 -6.90
N ARG A 163 9.22 12.70 -5.89
CA ARG A 163 10.59 12.58 -5.32
C ARG A 163 10.82 11.31 -4.47
N GLY A 164 9.89 10.34 -4.49
CA GLY A 164 9.95 9.13 -3.67
C GLY A 164 10.50 7.89 -4.38
N SER A 165 11.03 6.93 -3.61
CA SER A 165 11.43 5.62 -4.13
C SER A 165 10.25 4.85 -4.72
N ARG A 166 10.42 4.25 -5.91
CA ARG A 166 9.40 3.49 -6.65
C ARG A 166 8.75 2.39 -5.81
N HIS A 167 9.53 1.76 -4.92
CA HIS A 167 9.07 0.71 -4.02
C HIS A 167 7.94 1.19 -3.10
N ARG A 168 8.06 2.43 -2.57
CA ARG A 168 7.04 3.04 -1.71
C ARG A 168 5.74 3.36 -2.48
N LEU A 169 5.81 3.56 -3.80
CA LEU A 169 4.61 3.76 -4.63
C LEU A 169 3.88 2.44 -4.91
N TYR A 170 4.60 1.40 -5.35
CA TYR A 170 4.00 0.09 -5.62
C TYR A 170 3.34 -0.48 -4.36
N GLY A 171 3.97 -0.35 -3.20
CA GLY A 171 3.37 -0.73 -1.92
C GLY A 171 2.03 -0.03 -1.66
N ASN A 172 1.92 1.30 -1.86
CA ASN A 172 0.64 2.00 -1.71
C ASN A 172 -0.44 1.48 -2.67
N ILE A 173 -0.11 1.26 -3.94
CA ILE A 173 -1.04 0.75 -4.96
C ILE A 173 -1.49 -0.67 -4.59
N LYS A 174 -0.57 -1.51 -4.11
CA LYS A 174 -0.80 -2.87 -3.63
C LYS A 174 -1.73 -2.88 -2.43
N THR A 175 -1.47 -2.06 -1.40
CA THR A 175 -2.35 -1.90 -0.23
C THR A 175 -3.78 -1.50 -0.63
N LEU A 176 -3.94 -0.63 -1.63
CA LEU A 176 -5.26 -0.20 -2.13
C LEU A 176 -5.98 -1.31 -2.89
N LEU A 177 -5.26 -2.09 -3.73
CA LEU A 177 -5.81 -3.25 -4.42
C LEU A 177 -6.17 -4.38 -3.45
N SER A 178 -5.33 -4.62 -2.43
CA SER A 178 -5.62 -5.58 -1.36
C SER A 178 -6.90 -5.20 -0.63
N ALA A 179 -7.09 -3.92 -0.30
CA ALA A 179 -8.33 -3.43 0.32
C ALA A 179 -9.54 -3.54 -0.61
N ALA A 180 -9.40 -3.19 -1.89
CA ALA A 180 -10.46 -3.35 -2.89
C ALA A 180 -10.92 -4.82 -2.98
N MET A 181 -9.99 -5.77 -3.05
CA MET A 181 -10.32 -7.21 -3.06
C MET A 181 -11.00 -7.67 -1.75
N THR A 182 -10.59 -7.14 -0.60
CA THR A 182 -11.26 -7.44 0.68
C THR A 182 -12.73 -7.00 0.69
N ASN A 183 -13.06 -5.84 0.11
CA ASN A 183 -14.44 -5.36 0.07
C ASN A 183 -15.36 -6.33 -0.70
N GLU A 184 -14.90 -6.85 -1.86
CA GLU A 184 -15.65 -7.83 -2.65
C GLU A 184 -15.93 -9.11 -1.84
N ASN A 185 -14.95 -9.55 -1.03
CA ASN A 185 -15.10 -10.68 -0.14
C ASN A 185 -16.13 -10.38 0.96
N THR A 186 -16.02 -9.23 1.63
CA THR A 186 -16.92 -8.81 2.70
C THR A 186 -18.38 -8.67 2.26
N CYS A 187 -18.64 -8.37 0.97
CA CYS A 187 -19.99 -8.50 0.42
C CYS A 187 -20.52 -9.94 0.53
N ILE A 188 -19.74 -10.95 0.12
CA ILE A 188 -20.14 -12.37 0.15
C ILE A 188 -20.16 -12.93 1.58
N ASP A 189 -19.23 -12.49 2.43
CA ASP A 189 -19.17 -12.87 3.84
C ASP A 189 -20.48 -12.46 4.55
N GLY A 190 -21.04 -11.28 4.26
CA GLY A 190 -22.33 -10.81 4.82
C GLY A 190 -23.56 -11.66 4.47
N PHE A 191 -23.50 -12.54 3.46
CA PHE A 191 -24.51 -13.57 3.19
C PHE A 191 -24.15 -14.93 3.79
N SER A 192 -22.90 -15.13 4.20
CA SER A 192 -22.42 -16.32 4.90
C SER A 192 -22.77 -16.28 6.39
N ASP A 193 -22.70 -15.10 7.02
CA ASP A 193 -23.19 -14.86 8.38
C ASP A 193 -24.65 -15.34 8.56
N LEU A 194 -25.49 -15.16 7.53
CA LEU A 194 -26.89 -15.59 7.52
C LEU A 194 -27.02 -17.12 7.59
N GLU A 195 -26.19 -17.84 6.84
CA GLU A 195 -26.17 -19.32 6.80
C GLU A 195 -25.64 -19.90 8.11
N GLU A 196 -24.57 -19.34 8.68
CA GLU A 196 -23.96 -19.81 9.94
C GLU A 196 -24.95 -19.72 11.11
N CYS A 197 -25.69 -18.61 11.21
CA CYS A 197 -26.64 -18.36 12.28
C CYS A 197 -28.00 -19.06 12.10
N ASN A 198 -28.13 -20.00 11.15
CA ASN A 198 -29.38 -20.68 10.78
C ASN A 198 -30.52 -19.73 10.37
N PHE A 199 -30.20 -18.54 9.87
CA PHE A 199 -31.21 -17.65 9.30
C PHE A 199 -31.58 -18.14 7.89
N MET A 200 -32.83 -17.92 7.46
CA MET A 200 -33.30 -18.37 6.13
C MET A 200 -32.79 -17.44 5.01
N GLY A 201 -31.49 -17.44 4.76
CA GLY A 201 -30.84 -16.76 3.64
C GLY A 201 -30.99 -17.54 2.32
N ARG A 202 -31.22 -16.83 1.21
CA ARG A 202 -31.23 -17.46 -0.13
C ARG A 202 -29.84 -17.78 -0.64
N LYS A 203 -29.58 -19.08 -0.78
CA LYS A 203 -28.37 -19.61 -1.42
C LYS A 203 -28.20 -19.15 -2.87
N ASP A 204 -29.30 -19.00 -3.62
CA ASP A 204 -29.31 -18.50 -4.99
C ASP A 204 -28.88 -17.02 -5.09
N LEU A 205 -29.26 -16.18 -4.13
CA LEU A 205 -28.82 -14.78 -4.06
C LEU A 205 -27.30 -14.69 -3.79
N LYS A 206 -26.80 -15.51 -2.86
CA LYS A 206 -25.36 -15.61 -2.56
C LYS A 206 -24.56 -16.10 -3.76
N GLU A 207 -25.01 -17.17 -4.43
CA GLU A 207 -24.35 -17.73 -5.64
C GLU A 207 -24.37 -16.74 -6.81
N ASN A 208 -25.47 -16.01 -7.01
CA ASN A 208 -25.58 -14.96 -8.03
C ASN A 208 -24.61 -13.80 -7.76
N LEU A 209 -24.56 -13.27 -6.53
CA LEU A 209 -23.59 -12.24 -6.14
C LEU A 209 -22.15 -12.74 -6.30
N GLN A 210 -21.86 -13.98 -5.92
CA GLN A 210 -20.53 -14.57 -6.11
C GLN A 210 -20.18 -14.63 -7.61
N GLY A 211 -21.11 -14.97 -8.49
CA GLY A 211 -20.93 -14.92 -9.95
C GLY A 211 -20.69 -13.50 -10.49
N LEU A 212 -21.33 -12.48 -9.91
CA LEU A 212 -21.15 -11.08 -10.30
C LEU A 212 -19.80 -10.48 -9.88
N LEU A 213 -19.28 -10.87 -8.71
CA LEU A 213 -18.08 -10.32 -8.06
C LEU A 213 -16.80 -11.12 -8.36
N THR A 214 -16.87 -12.44 -8.54
CA THR A 214 -15.69 -13.29 -8.86
C THR A 214 -14.83 -12.73 -10.00
N PRO A 215 -15.38 -12.22 -11.12
CA PRO A 215 -14.58 -11.59 -12.17
C PRO A 215 -13.81 -10.34 -11.70
N ILE A 216 -14.34 -9.56 -10.75
CA ILE A 216 -13.66 -8.38 -10.18
C ILE A 216 -12.46 -8.84 -9.35
N SER A 217 -12.66 -9.78 -8.43
CA SER A 217 -11.59 -10.34 -7.61
C SER A 217 -10.47 -10.95 -8.47
N HIS A 218 -10.81 -11.66 -9.56
CA HIS A 218 -9.84 -12.20 -10.51
C HIS A 218 -9.05 -11.09 -11.26
N MET A 219 -9.70 -9.97 -11.61
CA MET A 219 -9.02 -8.81 -12.23
C MET A 219 -8.12 -8.06 -11.22
N ILE A 220 -8.51 -7.97 -9.95
CA ILE A 220 -7.68 -7.36 -8.89
C ILE A 220 -6.48 -8.24 -8.57
N SER A 221 -6.67 -9.57 -8.47
CA SER A 221 -5.58 -10.56 -8.34
C SER A 221 -4.52 -10.40 -9.43
N ASN A 222 -4.96 -10.30 -10.70
CA ASN A 222 -4.06 -10.03 -11.82
C ASN A 222 -3.28 -8.71 -11.63
N CYS A 223 -3.92 -7.63 -11.17
CA CYS A 223 -3.21 -6.38 -10.84
C CYS A 223 -2.15 -6.55 -9.74
N LEU A 224 -2.46 -7.28 -8.65
CA LEU A 224 -1.54 -7.55 -7.55
C LEU A 224 -0.32 -8.36 -8.00
N ALA A 225 -0.54 -9.40 -8.81
CA ALA A 225 0.52 -10.22 -9.40
C ALA A 225 1.39 -9.42 -10.40
N MET A 226 0.79 -8.55 -11.22
CA MET A 226 1.52 -7.63 -12.10
C MET A 226 2.43 -6.68 -11.31
N ILE A 227 1.95 -6.13 -10.18
CA ILE A 227 2.79 -5.30 -9.29
C ILE A 227 3.95 -6.11 -8.70
N LYS A 228 3.69 -7.33 -8.22
CA LYS A 228 4.72 -8.25 -7.71
C LYS A 228 5.81 -8.54 -8.77
N TYR A 229 5.42 -8.72 -10.03
CA TYR A 229 6.35 -8.82 -11.15
C TYR A 229 7.18 -7.53 -11.33
N MET A 230 6.55 -6.35 -11.34
CA MET A 230 7.22 -5.04 -11.42
C MET A 230 8.19 -4.79 -10.25
N GLU A 231 7.84 -5.22 -9.03
CA GLU A 231 8.72 -5.19 -7.85
C GLU A 231 9.99 -6.03 -8.09
N THR A 232 9.88 -7.25 -8.62
CA THR A 232 11.05 -8.11 -8.89
C THR A 232 11.99 -7.54 -9.96
N ILE A 233 11.46 -6.92 -11.02
CA ILE A 233 12.29 -6.24 -12.04
C ILE A 233 13.04 -5.07 -11.41
N ASN A 234 12.36 -4.22 -10.65
CA ASN A 234 12.99 -3.06 -10.01
C ASN A 234 14.10 -3.51 -9.04
N ARG A 235 13.90 -4.58 -8.27
CA ARG A 235 14.94 -5.17 -7.41
C ARG A 235 16.15 -5.64 -8.22
N LYS A 236 15.95 -6.38 -9.33
CA LYS A 236 17.05 -6.80 -10.22
C LYS A 236 17.83 -5.61 -10.79
N VAL A 237 17.15 -4.55 -11.23
CA VAL A 237 17.78 -3.33 -11.76
C VAL A 237 18.61 -2.61 -10.69
N THR A 238 18.16 -2.55 -9.43
CA THR A 238 18.95 -1.96 -8.34
C THR A 238 20.22 -2.77 -8.05
N VAL A 239 20.12 -4.10 -7.98
CA VAL A 239 21.29 -4.99 -7.74
C VAL A 239 22.32 -4.91 -8.87
N ILE A 240 21.89 -4.77 -10.13
CA ILE A 240 22.80 -4.61 -11.27
C ILE A 240 23.58 -3.29 -11.21
N LYS A 241 23.00 -2.22 -10.64
CA LYS A 241 23.67 -0.91 -10.51
C LYS A 241 24.59 -0.83 -9.30
N ASN A 242 24.22 -1.49 -8.19
CA ASN A 242 25.02 -1.52 -6.98
C ASN A 242 25.76 -2.86 -6.88
N ARG A 243 26.98 -2.94 -7.45
CA ARG A 243 27.91 -4.02 -7.07
C ARG A 243 28.03 -4.03 -5.53
N PRO A 244 27.87 -5.18 -4.87
CA PRO A 244 27.82 -5.20 -3.41
C PRO A 244 29.19 -4.89 -2.80
N ARG A 245 29.37 -3.65 -2.35
CA ARG A 245 30.09 -3.46 -1.09
C ARG A 245 29.18 -4.01 -0.01
N LEU A 246 29.57 -5.15 0.54
CA LEU A 246 29.00 -5.66 1.78
C LEU A 246 29.27 -4.63 2.88
N ASN A 247 28.36 -4.56 3.86
CA ASN A 247 28.22 -3.53 4.90
C ASN A 247 27.54 -2.23 4.41
N ASN A 248 26.67 -1.70 5.29
CA ASN A 248 25.98 -0.40 5.20
C ASN A 248 24.93 -0.27 4.07
N MET A 249 23.94 -1.18 4.05
CA MET A 249 22.59 -0.75 3.67
C MET A 249 21.98 -0.02 4.89
N PRO A 250 21.52 1.25 4.79
CA PRO A 250 20.99 1.97 5.94
C PRO A 250 19.70 1.32 6.47
N GLU A 251 19.73 0.88 7.71
CA GLU A 251 18.59 0.30 8.46
C GLU A 251 17.39 1.28 8.50
N ASP A 252 17.71 2.58 8.51
CA ASP A 252 16.79 3.72 8.41
C ASP A 252 15.81 3.65 7.23
N ASP A 253 16.19 3.19 6.03
CA ASP A 253 15.28 3.32 4.86
C ASP A 253 14.15 2.28 4.85
N PHE A 254 14.30 1.20 5.63
CA PHE A 254 13.21 0.25 5.90
C PHE A 254 12.31 0.75 7.05
N GLN A 255 12.91 1.24 8.15
CA GLN A 255 12.15 1.71 9.32
C GLN A 255 11.41 3.04 9.07
N ASN A 256 11.98 3.98 8.31
CA ASN A 256 11.37 5.28 7.98
C ASN A 256 10.48 5.24 6.72
N ALA A 257 10.04 4.05 6.29
CA ALA A 257 9.05 3.85 5.24
C ALA A 257 7.64 3.53 5.77
N TRP A 258 7.51 3.20 7.06
CA TRP A 258 6.29 2.70 7.67
C TRP A 258 5.85 3.56 8.86
N ILE A 259 4.53 3.56 9.10
CA ILE A 259 3.81 4.57 9.90
C ILE A 259 3.91 5.97 9.24
N MET A 260 3.08 6.87 9.73
CA MET A 260 2.91 8.25 9.27
C MET A 260 4.20 9.10 9.49
N LYS A 261 4.19 10.42 9.19
CA LYS A 261 5.40 11.26 9.19
C LYS A 261 6.14 11.23 10.53
N SER A 262 7.38 11.75 10.60
CA SER A 262 8.09 11.96 11.87
C SER A 262 7.28 12.78 12.89
N SER A 263 6.48 13.74 12.44
CA SER A 263 5.49 14.48 13.26
C SER A 263 4.37 13.61 13.83
N ASP A 264 4.09 12.47 13.20
CA ASP A 264 3.09 11.50 13.61
C ASP A 264 3.67 10.37 14.48
N ARG A 265 4.99 10.07 14.40
CA ARG A 265 5.68 9.24 15.42
C ARG A 265 5.61 9.91 16.80
N LYS A 266 5.62 11.26 16.82
CA LYS A 266 5.30 12.09 18.00
C LYS A 266 3.83 12.07 18.44
N MET A 267 2.97 11.20 17.90
CA MET A 267 1.59 11.03 18.38
C MET A 267 1.49 10.06 19.57
N ARG A 268 2.52 9.23 19.82
CA ARG A 268 2.78 8.68 21.18
C ARG A 268 2.91 9.83 22.19
N GLU A 269 3.55 10.93 21.77
CA GLU A 269 3.85 12.12 22.58
C GLU A 269 2.77 13.22 22.55
N ILE A 270 1.55 12.99 22.02
CA ILE A 270 0.45 13.94 22.28
C ILE A 270 0.11 13.88 23.77
N THR A 271 0.48 14.92 24.51
CA THR A 271 0.00 15.15 25.88
C THR A 271 -1.39 15.79 25.85
N HIS A 272 -2.11 15.74 26.97
CA HIS A 272 -3.38 16.46 27.13
C HIS A 272 -3.25 18.00 27.04
N GLU A 273 -2.00 18.50 27.01
CA GLU A 273 -1.61 19.92 26.92
C GLU A 273 -1.75 20.46 25.48
N ARG A 274 -1.74 19.60 24.47
CA ARG A 274 -1.92 20.03 23.08
C ARG A 274 -3.35 20.53 22.88
N ARG A 275 -3.52 21.86 22.80
CA ARG A 275 -4.81 22.55 22.61
C ARG A 275 -5.66 21.85 21.54
N PRO A 276 -6.83 21.27 21.89
CA PRO A 276 -7.67 20.57 20.94
C PRO A 276 -8.39 21.55 20.01
N ASN A 277 -8.82 21.07 18.84
CA ASN A 277 -9.68 21.86 17.95
C ASN A 277 -11.11 21.96 18.51
N VAL A 278 -11.56 20.93 19.25
CA VAL A 278 -12.83 20.94 19.97
C VAL A 278 -12.82 19.97 21.15
N VAL A 279 -13.65 20.25 22.17
CA VAL A 279 -13.90 19.39 23.33
C VAL A 279 -15.34 18.85 23.26
N VAL A 280 -15.49 17.55 23.48
CA VAL A 280 -16.76 16.85 23.71
C VAL A 280 -16.87 16.54 25.20
N ALA A 281 -18.03 16.79 25.80
CA ALA A 281 -18.28 16.46 27.20
C ALA A 281 -19.78 16.30 27.51
N LYS A 282 -20.12 15.28 28.31
CA LYS A 282 -21.52 15.06 28.76
C LYS A 282 -21.96 16.01 29.89
N ASP A 283 -21.03 16.69 30.53
CA ASP A 283 -21.24 17.62 31.66
C ASP A 283 -21.51 19.08 31.22
N GLY A 284 -21.64 19.34 29.91
CA GLY A 284 -21.84 20.68 29.36
C GLY A 284 -20.59 21.58 29.32
N SER A 285 -19.44 21.13 29.82
CA SER A 285 -18.17 21.89 29.77
C SER A 285 -17.44 21.79 28.41
N GLY A 286 -17.98 21.00 27.48
CA GLY A 286 -17.51 20.86 26.10
C GLY A 286 -18.36 21.67 25.13
N LYS A 287 -17.91 21.78 23.86
CA LYS A 287 -18.70 22.42 22.80
C LYS A 287 -19.83 21.53 22.27
N TYR A 288 -19.65 20.21 22.38
CA TYR A 288 -20.61 19.21 21.92
C TYR A 288 -20.83 18.15 23.01
N HIS A 289 -22.04 17.60 23.06
CA HIS A 289 -22.43 16.59 24.05
C HIS A 289 -22.18 15.17 23.55
N THR A 290 -22.20 14.97 22.21
CA THR A 290 -21.87 13.71 21.55
C THR A 290 -20.56 13.80 20.77
N ILE A 291 -19.91 12.65 20.58
CA ILE A 291 -18.69 12.52 19.78
C ILE A 291 -19.02 12.69 18.29
N GLN A 292 -20.16 12.15 17.84
CA GLN A 292 -20.57 12.23 16.44
C GLN A 292 -20.81 13.68 15.96
N GLU A 293 -21.31 14.59 16.80
CA GLU A 293 -21.42 16.02 16.48
C GLU A 293 -20.06 16.67 16.19
N ALA A 294 -19.05 16.42 17.04
CA ALA A 294 -17.70 16.92 16.83
C ALA A 294 -17.07 16.38 15.53
N VAL A 295 -17.36 15.13 15.16
CA VAL A 295 -16.95 14.54 13.88
C VAL A 295 -17.66 15.21 12.69
N ARG A 296 -18.99 15.45 12.76
CA ARG A 296 -19.73 16.17 11.71
C ARG A 296 -19.15 17.57 11.47
N MET A 297 -18.74 18.25 12.54
CA MET A 297 -18.18 19.60 12.52
C MET A 297 -16.70 19.69 12.11
N ALA A 298 -15.97 18.57 12.04
CA ALA A 298 -14.60 18.57 11.54
C ALA A 298 -14.55 18.84 10.02
N PRO A 299 -13.58 19.62 9.50
CA PRO A 299 -13.54 20.00 8.10
C PRO A 299 -13.25 18.82 7.15
N ASN A 300 -14.05 18.69 6.10
CA ASN A 300 -13.90 17.64 5.08
C ASN A 300 -12.56 17.78 4.34
N ARG A 301 -11.90 16.64 4.10
CA ARG A 301 -10.65 16.51 3.33
C ARG A 301 -9.48 17.38 3.86
N SER A 302 -9.50 17.72 5.15
CA SER A 302 -8.47 18.53 5.82
C SER A 302 -7.05 18.03 5.55
N SER A 303 -6.14 18.95 5.19
CA SER A 303 -4.69 18.69 5.12
C SER A 303 -4.02 18.62 6.50
N HIS A 304 -4.70 19.07 7.56
CA HIS A 304 -4.20 19.17 8.92
C HIS A 304 -4.93 18.20 9.87
N ARG A 305 -4.26 17.85 10.99
CA ARG A 305 -4.88 17.12 12.10
C ARG A 305 -6.03 17.91 12.70
N PHE A 306 -7.15 17.25 12.97
CA PHE A 306 -8.27 17.83 13.72
C PHE A 306 -8.48 17.03 15.01
N VAL A 307 -8.12 17.62 16.15
CA VAL A 307 -8.08 16.99 17.46
C VAL A 307 -9.39 17.23 18.20
N ILE A 308 -10.11 16.13 18.47
CA ILE A 308 -11.32 16.07 19.29
C ILE A 308 -10.90 15.49 20.64
N ARG A 309 -10.90 16.32 21.70
CA ARG A 309 -10.75 15.86 23.08
C ARG A 309 -12.11 15.38 23.58
N ILE A 310 -12.17 14.20 24.16
CA ILE A 310 -13.40 13.59 24.67
C ILE A 310 -13.25 13.45 26.18
N LYS A 311 -13.95 14.27 26.96
CA LYS A 311 -13.86 14.23 28.42
C LYS A 311 -14.33 12.89 28.99
N ALA A 312 -13.92 12.60 30.23
CA ALA A 312 -14.40 11.44 30.98
C ALA A 312 -15.94 11.32 30.96
N GLY A 313 -16.43 10.08 30.89
CA GLY A 313 -17.84 9.74 30.78
C GLY A 313 -18.11 8.56 29.84
N THR A 314 -19.32 7.98 29.96
CA THR A 314 -19.80 6.89 29.10
C THR A 314 -20.72 7.43 28.00
N TYR A 315 -20.29 7.32 26.76
CA TYR A 315 -20.95 7.80 25.55
C TYR A 315 -21.65 6.64 24.85
N HIS A 316 -22.99 6.63 24.90
CA HIS A 316 -23.83 5.61 24.28
C HIS A 316 -24.15 6.03 22.84
N GLU A 317 -23.22 5.82 21.93
CA GLU A 317 -23.34 6.21 20.52
C GLU A 317 -22.55 5.27 19.60
N ASN A 318 -23.16 4.85 18.49
CA ASN A 318 -22.44 4.24 17.36
C ASN A 318 -21.85 5.38 16.51
N VAL A 319 -20.53 5.52 16.51
CA VAL A 319 -19.82 6.62 15.85
C VAL A 319 -19.22 6.17 14.52
N VAL A 320 -19.41 6.97 13.49
CA VAL A 320 -18.80 6.79 12.16
C VAL A 320 -17.85 7.97 11.89
N ILE A 321 -16.63 7.63 11.48
CA ILE A 321 -15.66 8.54 10.84
C ILE A 321 -15.74 8.29 9.32
N PRO A 322 -16.62 9.00 8.58
CA PRO A 322 -16.81 8.75 7.15
C PRO A 322 -15.59 9.20 6.32
N ARG A 323 -15.53 8.72 5.07
CA ARG A 323 -14.31 8.73 4.24
C ARG A 323 -13.72 10.12 3.98
N GLU A 324 -14.55 11.17 3.98
CA GLU A 324 -14.13 12.56 3.82
C GLU A 324 -13.59 13.20 5.11
N LYS A 325 -13.84 12.63 6.30
CA LYS A 325 -13.28 13.07 7.59
C LYS A 325 -11.89 12.48 7.80
N VAL A 326 -10.93 12.91 6.98
CA VAL A 326 -9.52 12.49 7.05
C VAL A 326 -8.78 13.22 8.18
N ASN A 327 -7.65 12.66 8.63
CA ASN A 327 -6.73 13.23 9.63
C ASN A 327 -7.34 13.52 11.03
N ILE A 328 -8.54 13.01 11.33
CA ILE A 328 -9.17 13.11 12.66
C ILE A 328 -8.30 12.45 13.73
N VAL A 329 -8.27 13.04 14.92
CA VAL A 329 -7.59 12.52 16.11
C VAL A 329 -8.55 12.55 17.30
N PHE A 330 -8.84 11.40 17.90
CA PHE A 330 -9.53 11.29 19.18
C PHE A 330 -8.52 11.21 20.32
N VAL A 331 -8.75 11.98 21.40
CA VAL A 331 -7.98 11.94 22.64
C VAL A 331 -8.95 11.89 23.81
N GLY A 332 -9.04 10.75 24.49
CA GLY A 332 -9.81 10.64 25.73
C GLY A 332 -9.08 11.23 26.94
N GLU A 333 -9.62 11.01 28.13
CA GLU A 333 -9.01 11.37 29.42
C GLU A 333 -8.56 10.12 30.20
N GLY A 334 -8.38 8.99 29.50
CA GLY A 334 -7.94 7.70 30.05
C GLY A 334 -8.81 6.53 29.57
N MET A 335 -8.21 5.35 29.40
CA MET A 335 -8.92 4.12 29.02
C MET A 335 -10.11 3.81 29.95
N ASN A 336 -9.93 4.02 31.25
CA ASN A 336 -10.92 3.69 32.28
C ASN A 336 -11.95 4.82 32.54
N SER A 337 -11.77 6.00 31.93
CA SER A 337 -12.55 7.21 32.21
C SER A 337 -13.37 7.67 31.00
N THR A 338 -12.83 7.60 29.78
CA THR A 338 -13.55 7.90 28.53
C THR A 338 -13.98 6.61 27.84
N VAL A 339 -15.28 6.32 27.81
CA VAL A 339 -15.83 5.07 27.27
C VAL A 339 -16.86 5.34 26.18
N MET A 340 -16.61 4.89 24.95
CA MET A 340 -17.63 4.80 23.89
C MET A 340 -18.25 3.40 23.93
N THR A 341 -19.58 3.31 23.93
CA THR A 341 -20.29 2.02 24.06
C THR A 341 -21.51 1.91 23.14
N GLY A 342 -21.70 0.73 22.55
CA GLY A 342 -22.86 0.35 21.75
C GLY A 342 -23.26 -1.11 22.00
N SER A 343 -24.32 -1.59 21.35
CA SER A 343 -24.86 -2.95 21.57
C SER A 343 -25.42 -3.63 20.31
N ARG A 344 -25.13 -3.10 19.12
CA ARG A 344 -25.58 -3.69 17.85
C ARG A 344 -24.89 -5.04 17.62
N ASN A 345 -25.60 -5.98 17.01
CA ASN A 345 -25.17 -7.37 16.87
C ASN A 345 -26.01 -8.11 15.81
N PHE A 346 -25.56 -9.32 15.44
CA PHE A 346 -26.22 -10.17 14.45
C PHE A 346 -27.66 -10.54 14.82
N VAL A 347 -27.90 -11.05 16.03
CA VAL A 347 -29.23 -11.53 16.46
C VAL A 347 -30.29 -10.43 16.41
N ASP A 348 -29.92 -9.18 16.68
CA ASP A 348 -30.80 -8.01 16.61
C ASP A 348 -30.86 -7.38 15.20
N GLY A 349 -30.41 -8.09 14.16
CA GLY A 349 -30.63 -7.76 12.74
C GLY A 349 -29.57 -6.89 12.07
N PHE A 350 -28.45 -6.59 12.74
CA PHE A 350 -27.32 -5.88 12.13
C PHE A 350 -26.32 -6.89 11.55
N SER A 351 -25.80 -6.64 10.36
CA SER A 351 -24.65 -7.40 9.86
C SER A 351 -23.42 -7.22 10.76
N THR A 352 -22.48 -8.16 10.70
CA THR A 352 -21.15 -8.04 11.30
C THR A 352 -20.50 -6.70 10.94
N PHE A 353 -20.63 -6.26 9.68
CA PHE A 353 -20.10 -5.00 9.18
C PHE A 353 -20.78 -3.74 9.79
N THR A 354 -22.08 -3.78 10.10
CA THR A 354 -22.84 -2.63 10.65
C THR A 354 -23.00 -2.65 12.18
N SER A 355 -22.61 -3.74 12.84
CA SER A 355 -22.63 -3.92 14.29
C SER A 355 -21.63 -3.01 15.06
N ALA A 356 -20.64 -2.45 14.37
CA ALA A 356 -19.53 -1.71 14.97
C ALA A 356 -19.95 -0.50 15.84
N THR A 357 -19.38 -0.40 17.04
CA THR A 357 -19.56 0.76 17.94
C THR A 357 -18.76 1.98 17.44
N LEU A 358 -17.51 1.78 17.00
CA LEU A 358 -16.75 2.78 16.24
C LEU A 358 -16.41 2.23 14.85
N THR A 359 -16.80 2.97 13.81
CA THR A 359 -16.46 2.71 12.40
C THR A 359 -15.50 3.76 11.88
N VAL A 360 -14.35 3.34 11.36
CA VAL A 360 -13.30 4.23 10.87
C VAL A 360 -13.02 4.01 9.38
N VAL A 361 -13.56 4.90 8.52
CA VAL A 361 -13.30 4.93 7.07
C VAL A 361 -12.46 6.16 6.66
N GLY A 362 -12.55 7.26 7.43
CA GLY A 362 -11.74 8.46 7.24
C GLY A 362 -10.24 8.15 7.30
N ASP A 363 -9.53 8.43 6.20
CA ASP A 363 -8.10 8.09 6.06
C ASP A 363 -7.23 8.86 7.08
N LYS A 364 -6.19 8.21 7.60
CA LYS A 364 -5.25 8.75 8.60
C LYS A 364 -5.85 9.00 9.99
N PHE A 365 -6.84 8.24 10.41
CA PHE A 365 -7.41 8.34 11.76
C PHE A 365 -6.38 8.00 12.86
N ILE A 366 -6.47 8.66 14.01
CA ILE A 366 -5.78 8.27 15.26
C ILE A 366 -6.76 8.31 16.44
N ALA A 367 -6.68 7.33 17.34
CA ALA A 367 -7.33 7.41 18.66
C ALA A 367 -6.33 7.07 19.78
N ARG A 368 -6.57 7.63 20.97
CA ARG A 368 -5.78 7.31 22.17
C ARG A 368 -6.51 7.59 23.48
N ASP A 369 -6.05 6.91 24.53
CA ASP A 369 -6.45 7.08 25.93
C ASP A 369 -7.97 6.98 26.15
N LEU A 370 -8.62 5.94 25.59
CA LEU A 370 -10.07 5.70 25.67
C LEU A 370 -10.47 4.22 25.53
N THR A 371 -11.70 3.87 25.93
CA THR A 371 -12.34 2.55 25.67
C THR A 371 -13.33 2.64 24.50
N ILE A 372 -13.38 1.60 23.67
CA ILE A 372 -14.43 1.32 22.68
C ILE A 372 -15.03 -0.05 23.03
N LYS A 373 -16.35 -0.13 23.25
CA LYS A 373 -17.02 -1.31 23.79
C LYS A 373 -18.29 -1.68 23.03
N ASN A 374 -18.49 -2.95 22.74
CA ASN A 374 -19.81 -3.49 22.41
C ASN A 374 -20.32 -4.35 23.60
N THR A 375 -21.57 -4.16 24.00
CA THR A 375 -22.18 -4.78 25.19
C THR A 375 -23.22 -5.85 24.89
N ALA A 376 -23.37 -6.30 23.63
CA ALA A 376 -24.41 -7.26 23.25
C ALA A 376 -24.35 -8.60 24.02
N GLY A 377 -23.14 -9.13 24.26
CA GLY A 377 -22.92 -10.41 24.94
C GLY A 377 -22.68 -11.58 23.97
N PRO A 378 -22.14 -12.72 24.44
CA PRO A 378 -21.78 -13.84 23.59
C PRO A 378 -23.00 -14.60 23.04
N GLN A 379 -24.17 -14.43 23.64
CA GLN A 379 -25.46 -14.97 23.17
C GLN A 379 -26.08 -14.17 22.02
N LYS A 380 -25.38 -13.17 21.48
CA LYS A 380 -25.81 -12.29 20.38
C LYS A 380 -24.98 -12.46 19.09
N HIS A 381 -24.10 -13.47 19.05
CA HIS A 381 -23.14 -13.74 17.97
C HIS A 381 -22.29 -12.50 17.63
N GLN A 382 -22.04 -12.20 16.35
CA GLN A 382 -21.12 -11.17 15.88
C GLN A 382 -21.53 -9.77 16.41
N ALA A 383 -20.61 -9.10 17.14
CA ALA A 383 -20.90 -7.86 17.85
C ALA A 383 -19.66 -6.95 17.94
N VAL A 384 -19.33 -6.27 16.84
CA VAL A 384 -18.08 -5.52 16.69
C VAL A 384 -18.01 -4.31 17.63
N ALA A 385 -16.88 -4.14 18.32
CA ALA A 385 -16.58 -2.91 19.06
C ALA A 385 -15.96 -1.86 18.13
N LEU A 386 -14.91 -2.23 17.38
CA LEU A 386 -14.20 -1.32 16.46
C LEU A 386 -14.04 -1.97 15.08
N ARG A 387 -14.45 -1.26 14.03
CA ARG A 387 -14.13 -1.59 12.63
C ARG A 387 -13.27 -0.52 11.98
N VAL A 388 -12.23 -0.94 11.26
CA VAL A 388 -11.27 -0.04 10.61
C VAL A 388 -11.05 -0.41 9.13
N ASN A 389 -11.46 0.49 8.24
CA ASN A 389 -11.28 0.46 6.79
C ASN A 389 -10.38 1.67 6.37
N SER A 390 -9.28 1.90 7.09
CA SER A 390 -8.49 3.15 7.03
C SER A 390 -7.02 2.90 7.36
N ASN A 391 -6.12 3.78 6.89
CA ASN A 391 -4.76 3.83 7.43
C ASN A 391 -4.82 4.49 8.82
N ALA A 392 -4.74 3.72 9.91
CA ALA A 392 -5.06 4.22 11.25
C ALA A 392 -4.05 3.79 12.33
N ALA A 393 -4.01 4.52 13.44
CA ALA A 393 -3.20 4.15 14.62
C ALA A 393 -3.93 4.36 15.95
N PHE A 394 -3.73 3.45 16.89
CA PHE A 394 -4.37 3.42 18.21
C PHE A 394 -3.31 3.29 19.30
N TYR A 395 -3.36 4.14 20.33
CA TYR A 395 -2.37 4.17 21.40
C TYR A 395 -3.06 4.16 22.77
N ARG A 396 -2.84 3.12 23.59
CA ARG A 396 -3.56 2.93 24.87
C ARG A 396 -5.07 3.09 24.70
N CYS A 397 -5.62 2.25 23.82
CA CYS A 397 -7.05 2.06 23.68
C CYS A 397 -7.44 0.70 24.26
N ASN A 398 -8.59 0.62 24.92
CA ASN A 398 -9.22 -0.65 25.30
C ASN A 398 -10.34 -0.97 24.31
N ILE A 399 -10.34 -2.18 23.75
CA ILE A 399 -11.26 -2.59 22.68
C ILE A 399 -11.89 -3.92 23.11
N THR A 400 -13.18 -3.90 23.46
CA THR A 400 -13.80 -5.00 24.23
C THR A 400 -15.21 -5.36 23.77
N SER A 401 -15.42 -6.65 23.51
CA SER A 401 -16.72 -7.28 23.23
C SER A 401 -16.65 -8.77 23.62
N TYR A 402 -17.25 -9.66 22.82
CA TYR A 402 -17.10 -11.11 22.88
C TYR A 402 -16.64 -11.61 21.50
N GLN A 403 -17.56 -12.13 20.68
CA GLN A 403 -17.30 -12.47 19.28
C GLN A 403 -17.01 -11.20 18.47
N ASP A 404 -16.10 -11.29 17.50
CA ASP A 404 -15.82 -10.26 16.49
C ASP A 404 -15.43 -8.88 17.06
N THR A 405 -14.74 -8.84 18.21
CA THR A 405 -14.45 -7.58 18.93
C THR A 405 -13.79 -6.50 18.07
N LEU A 406 -12.75 -6.85 17.30
CA LEU A 406 -11.96 -5.93 16.47
C LEU A 406 -11.93 -6.37 15.01
N TYR A 407 -12.69 -5.68 14.16
CA TYR A 407 -12.66 -5.86 12.72
C TYR A 407 -11.55 -4.99 12.11
N ALA A 408 -10.33 -5.54 12.08
CA ALA A 408 -9.18 -5.02 11.35
C ALA A 408 -9.35 -5.28 9.84
N HIS A 409 -10.38 -4.65 9.25
CA HIS A 409 -10.92 -4.99 7.94
C HIS A 409 -9.92 -4.81 6.79
N SER A 410 -9.38 -3.61 6.58
CA SER A 410 -8.48 -3.35 5.44
C SER A 410 -7.53 -2.16 5.65
N LEU A 411 -6.61 -1.94 4.70
CA LEU A 411 -5.52 -0.96 4.75
C LEU A 411 -4.54 -1.22 5.91
N ARG A 412 -3.70 -0.24 6.29
CA ARG A 412 -2.58 -0.42 7.23
C ARG A 412 -2.91 0.11 8.62
N GLN A 413 -2.73 -0.72 9.65
CA GLN A 413 -3.21 -0.42 10.99
C GLN A 413 -2.12 -0.68 12.05
N PHE A 414 -2.03 0.21 13.04
CA PHE A 414 -1.07 0.07 14.14
C PHE A 414 -1.76 0.22 15.49
N TYR A 415 -1.57 -0.75 16.39
CA TYR A 415 -2.12 -0.75 17.74
C TYR A 415 -0.94 -0.85 18.72
N SER A 416 -0.83 0.10 19.66
CA SER A 416 0.31 0.24 20.56
C SER A 416 -0.17 0.39 21.99
N GLU A 417 0.34 -0.45 22.91
CA GLU A 417 -0.04 -0.43 24.33
C GLU A 417 -1.58 -0.60 24.53
N CYS A 418 -2.28 -1.21 23.57
CA CYS A 418 -3.73 -1.39 23.61
C CYS A 418 -4.12 -2.66 24.37
N THR A 419 -5.31 -2.67 24.97
CA THR A 419 -5.96 -3.90 25.46
C THR A 419 -7.02 -4.31 24.45
N ILE A 420 -7.03 -5.57 24.02
CA ILE A 420 -8.06 -6.13 23.13
C ILE A 420 -8.64 -7.38 23.78
N GLN A 421 -9.96 -7.44 23.91
CA GLN A 421 -10.65 -8.41 24.76
C GLN A 421 -11.91 -9.02 24.10
N GLY A 422 -11.92 -10.33 23.88
CA GLY A 422 -13.05 -11.05 23.28
C GLY A 422 -13.00 -12.58 23.44
N THR A 423 -13.75 -13.31 22.61
CA THR A 423 -13.89 -14.77 22.68
C THR A 423 -13.58 -15.47 21.34
N VAL A 424 -14.52 -15.44 20.41
CA VAL A 424 -14.43 -16.02 19.07
C VAL A 424 -13.95 -14.94 18.09
N ASP A 425 -12.99 -15.29 17.24
CA ASP A 425 -12.44 -14.49 16.14
C ASP A 425 -12.23 -13.00 16.44
N PHE A 426 -11.80 -12.70 17.66
CA PHE A 426 -11.98 -11.36 18.21
C PHE A 426 -10.98 -10.30 17.69
N ILE A 427 -10.03 -10.69 16.83
CA ILE A 427 -9.20 -9.82 15.99
C ILE A 427 -9.19 -10.37 14.56
N PHE A 428 -10.08 -9.87 13.69
CA PHE A 428 -10.34 -10.47 12.38
C PHE A 428 -10.27 -9.48 11.22
N GLY A 429 -10.25 -10.03 10.00
CA GLY A 429 -10.24 -9.29 8.74
C GLY A 429 -8.94 -9.40 7.95
N ASN A 430 -8.73 -8.47 7.01
CA ASN A 430 -7.66 -8.53 6.03
C ASN A 430 -6.91 -7.19 5.88
N ALA A 431 -6.70 -6.49 7.00
CA ALA A 431 -5.74 -5.40 7.07
C ALA A 431 -4.28 -5.89 7.04
N ALA A 432 -3.36 -4.97 6.81
CA ALA A 432 -1.97 -5.09 7.23
C ALA A 432 -1.85 -4.48 8.63
N ALA A 433 -2.10 -5.30 9.66
CA ALA A 433 -2.26 -4.85 11.05
C ALA A 433 -1.11 -5.32 11.94
N VAL A 434 -0.47 -4.38 12.64
CA VAL A 434 0.56 -4.67 13.65
C VAL A 434 0.05 -4.23 15.02
N PHE A 435 0.10 -5.16 15.97
CA PHE A 435 -0.17 -4.94 17.39
C PHE A 435 1.17 -5.02 18.12
N GLN A 436 1.58 -3.96 18.82
CA GLN A 436 2.85 -3.87 19.53
C GLN A 436 2.62 -3.57 21.03
N ASN A 437 3.24 -4.34 21.91
CA ASN A 437 3.13 -4.19 23.38
C ASN A 437 1.67 -4.24 23.88
N CYS A 438 0.77 -4.93 23.15
CA CYS A 438 -0.65 -4.99 23.48
C CYS A 438 -0.95 -6.12 24.49
N ILE A 439 -2.00 -5.94 25.28
CA ILE A 439 -2.58 -6.98 26.13
C ILE A 439 -3.74 -7.63 25.37
N ILE A 440 -3.63 -8.93 25.12
CA ILE A 440 -4.63 -9.74 24.44
C ILE A 440 -5.34 -10.58 25.51
N LEU A 441 -6.56 -10.20 25.89
CA LEU A 441 -7.27 -10.78 27.03
C LEU A 441 -8.44 -11.65 26.56
N VAL A 442 -8.21 -12.96 26.57
CA VAL A 442 -9.19 -13.98 26.18
C VAL A 442 -10.23 -14.14 27.30
N ARG A 443 -11.51 -14.04 26.95
CA ARG A 443 -12.64 -14.22 27.90
C ARG A 443 -13.16 -15.66 27.88
N LYS A 444 -14.02 -16.00 28.85
CA LYS A 444 -14.84 -17.20 28.81
C LYS A 444 -15.92 -17.10 27.70
N PRO A 445 -16.03 -18.10 26.79
CA PRO A 445 -17.05 -18.14 25.74
C PRO A 445 -18.35 -18.80 26.24
N ASN A 446 -19.33 -19.00 25.36
CA ASN A 446 -20.48 -19.85 25.67
C ASN A 446 -20.04 -21.32 25.81
N PRO A 447 -20.81 -22.17 26.52
CA PRO A 447 -20.60 -23.62 26.50
C PRO A 447 -20.56 -24.17 25.06
N GLY A 448 -19.57 -25.01 24.76
CA GLY A 448 -19.37 -25.60 23.43
C GLY A 448 -18.61 -24.74 22.41
N GLN A 449 -18.41 -23.43 22.67
CA GLN A 449 -17.59 -22.57 21.82
C GLN A 449 -16.09 -22.64 22.21
N ASN A 450 -15.22 -22.58 21.20
CA ASN A 450 -13.78 -22.41 21.38
C ASN A 450 -13.36 -20.95 21.14
N ASN A 451 -12.42 -20.44 21.94
CA ASN A 451 -11.88 -19.11 21.72
C ASN A 451 -10.85 -19.09 20.59
N MET A 452 -10.92 -18.07 19.73
CA MET A 452 -9.99 -17.83 18.64
C MET A 452 -9.50 -16.39 18.69
N ILE A 453 -8.19 -16.18 18.77
CA ILE A 453 -7.61 -14.83 18.89
C ILE A 453 -7.64 -14.10 17.54
N THR A 454 -7.47 -14.81 16.42
CA THR A 454 -7.35 -14.20 15.09
C THR A 454 -7.99 -15.02 13.98
N ALA A 455 -8.89 -14.40 13.19
CA ALA A 455 -9.34 -14.91 11.89
C ALA A 455 -8.85 -13.99 10.75
N GLN A 456 -7.78 -14.42 10.07
CA GLN A 456 -7.10 -13.60 9.07
C GLN A 456 -7.57 -13.94 7.65
N GLY A 457 -8.38 -13.05 7.04
CA GLY A 457 -9.07 -13.28 5.77
C GLY A 457 -8.28 -12.99 4.48
N ARG A 458 -6.98 -13.31 4.40
CA ARG A 458 -6.21 -13.10 3.15
C ARG A 458 -6.46 -14.23 2.15
N GLN A 459 -7.09 -13.91 1.03
CA GLN A 459 -7.43 -14.89 -0.01
C GLN A 459 -6.43 -14.94 -1.17
N ASP A 460 -5.63 -13.89 -1.42
CA ASP A 460 -4.65 -13.86 -2.53
C ASP A 460 -3.18 -13.74 -2.03
N PRO A 461 -2.24 -14.60 -2.48
CA PRO A 461 -0.83 -14.63 -2.06
C PRO A 461 0.04 -13.47 -2.61
N ASN A 462 -0.60 -12.47 -3.21
CA ASN A 462 -0.01 -11.23 -3.70
C ASN A 462 -0.56 -10.00 -2.94
N GLN A 463 -1.59 -10.16 -2.10
CA GLN A 463 -2.00 -9.15 -1.12
C GLN A 463 -0.87 -8.91 -0.11
N ASP A 464 -0.69 -7.65 0.29
CA ASP A 464 0.29 -7.18 1.26
C ASP A 464 -0.27 -7.13 2.71
N THR A 465 -1.17 -8.06 3.03
CA THR A 465 -1.99 -8.10 4.25
C THR A 465 -1.59 -9.22 5.21
N GLY A 466 -2.01 -9.09 6.46
CA GLY A 466 -1.73 -10.01 7.56
C GLY A 466 -1.83 -9.35 8.93
N ILE A 467 -2.04 -10.15 9.98
CA ILE A 467 -2.04 -9.72 11.38
C ILE A 467 -0.69 -10.12 12.01
N SER A 468 -0.05 -9.18 12.71
CA SER A 468 1.20 -9.40 13.44
C SER A 468 1.04 -8.99 14.90
N LEU A 469 1.47 -9.85 15.82
CA LEU A 469 1.45 -9.63 17.27
C LEU A 469 2.91 -9.57 17.77
N ASP A 470 3.41 -8.35 17.99
CA ASP A 470 4.78 -8.03 18.39
C ASP A 470 4.85 -7.68 19.87
N ASN A 471 5.65 -8.43 20.64
CA ASN A 471 5.81 -8.25 22.10
C ASN A 471 4.47 -8.13 22.87
N CYS A 472 3.42 -8.84 22.43
CA CYS A 472 2.08 -8.79 23.03
C CYS A 472 1.89 -9.84 24.12
N THR A 473 1.43 -9.43 25.29
CA THR A 473 1.09 -10.33 26.41
C THR A 473 -0.29 -10.95 26.19
N ARG A 474 -0.39 -12.28 26.30
CA ARG A 474 -1.68 -13.01 26.26
C ARG A 474 -2.10 -13.36 27.69
N LEU A 475 -3.34 -13.03 28.04
CA LEU A 475 -3.94 -13.32 29.34
C LEU A 475 -5.25 -14.08 29.14
N HIS A 476 -5.51 -15.07 29.97
CA HIS A 476 -6.78 -15.80 30.02
C HIS A 476 -7.56 -15.36 31.26
N GLY A 477 -8.79 -14.88 31.07
CA GLY A 477 -9.77 -14.74 32.16
C GLY A 477 -10.42 -16.10 32.47
N GLY A 478 -10.57 -16.41 33.76
CA GLY A 478 -11.30 -17.61 34.24
C GLY A 478 -12.82 -17.53 34.10
#